data_AF-A0A7K8NKW6-F1
#
_entry.id   AF-A0A7K8NKW6-F1
#
_cell.length_a   1.000
_cell.length_b   1.000
_cell.length_c   1.000
_cell.angle_alpha   90.00
_cell.angle_beta   90.00
_cell.angle_gamma   90.00
#
_symmetry.space_group_name_H-M   'P 1'
#
loop_
_entity.id
_entity.type
_entity.pdbx_description
1 polymer ?
#
loop_
_entity_poly.entity_id
_entity_poly.type
_entity_poly.pdbx_seq_one_letter_code
_entity_poly.pdbx_strand_id
1 'polypeptide(L)'
;AMMDESKLTSFQRRHLMDCVKRGDTLPLQCNPTSSKDPQPAKSAVSPPKLCLPGRLPAKPHLRPAKICQAGDAYTREKFKPQARRDLEREKQRLQNILATGKDVVEHEVKQTLVQTKEEKTPETDRFEELVNEVQERKEFLAEMEALGHGKKYRGIVLTEISQKLREMEIIDKKRSEGMREITTKAFPIGNKSDSHD
;
A
#
# COMPACT_ATOMS: atom_id res chain seq x y z
N ALA A 1 -5.01 -12.27 31.27
CA ALA A 1 -5.87 -11.28 30.59
C ALA A 1 -6.44 -10.29 31.61
N MET A 2 -6.96 -9.13 31.21
CA MET A 2 -7.46 -8.08 32.13
C MET A 2 -8.54 -8.55 33.14
N MET A 3 -9.27 -9.62 32.78
CA MET A 3 -10.24 -10.25 33.67
C MET A 3 -9.64 -11.10 34.79
N ASP A 4 -8.42 -11.63 34.61
CA ASP A 4 -7.78 -12.53 35.58
C ASP A 4 -7.11 -11.74 36.71
N GLU A 5 -6.70 -10.51 36.43
CA GLU A 5 -6.13 -9.55 37.40
C GLU A 5 -7.22 -8.80 38.18
N SER A 6 -8.44 -8.74 37.64
CA SER A 6 -9.59 -8.18 38.32
C SER A 6 -10.09 -9.20 39.34
N LYS A 7 -10.06 -8.88 40.65
CA LYS A 7 -10.48 -9.74 41.79
C LYS A 7 -11.99 -10.05 41.80
N LEU A 8 -12.53 -10.49 40.67
CA LEU A 8 -13.93 -10.83 40.44
C LEU A 8 -14.22 -12.23 40.96
N THR A 9 -15.46 -12.49 41.34
CA THR A 9 -15.92 -13.85 41.64
C THR A 9 -16.06 -14.66 40.35
N SER A 10 -16.06 -16.00 40.45
CA SER A 10 -16.23 -16.88 39.29
C SER A 10 -17.54 -16.60 38.54
N PHE A 11 -18.60 -16.25 39.27
CA PHE A 11 -19.89 -15.85 38.71
C PHE A 11 -19.81 -14.55 37.89
N GLN A 12 -19.16 -13.51 38.44
CA GLN A 12 -18.97 -12.24 37.75
C GLN A 12 -18.16 -12.41 36.45
N ARG A 13 -17.08 -13.21 36.49
CA ARG A 13 -16.29 -13.54 35.30
C ARG A 13 -17.14 -14.22 34.23
N ARG A 14 -17.93 -15.23 34.61
CA ARG A 14 -18.82 -15.95 33.69
C ARG A 14 -19.86 -15.02 33.07
N HIS A 15 -20.55 -14.21 33.87
CA HIS A 15 -21.59 -13.30 33.39
C HIS A 15 -21.05 -12.29 32.37
N LEU A 16 -19.89 -11.67 32.67
CA LEU A 16 -19.25 -10.72 31.76
C LEU A 16 -18.78 -11.39 30.46
N MET A 17 -18.15 -12.58 30.55
CA MET A 17 -17.74 -13.34 29.37
C MET A 17 -18.93 -13.76 28.50
N ASP A 18 -20.04 -14.13 29.11
CA ASP A 18 -21.26 -14.50 28.40
C ASP A 18 -21.86 -13.30 27.64
N CYS A 19 -21.85 -12.09 28.21
CA CYS A 19 -22.25 -10.86 27.50
C CYS A 19 -21.35 -10.58 26.29
N VAL A 20 -20.02 -10.68 26.45
CA VAL A 20 -19.06 -10.48 25.36
C VAL A 20 -19.29 -11.50 24.23
N LYS A 21 -19.52 -12.78 24.57
CA LYS A 21 -19.79 -13.84 23.59
C LYS A 21 -21.09 -13.64 22.82
N ARG A 22 -22.13 -13.14 23.49
CA ARG A 22 -23.43 -12.85 22.85
C ARG A 22 -23.45 -11.55 22.04
N GLY A 23 -22.46 -10.66 22.24
CA GLY A 23 -22.44 -9.33 21.63
C GLY A 23 -23.40 -8.35 22.31
N ASP A 24 -23.83 -8.65 23.53
CA ASP A 24 -24.70 -7.78 24.32
C ASP A 24 -23.91 -6.61 24.94
N THR A 25 -24.61 -5.56 25.38
CA THR A 25 -23.98 -4.49 26.15
C THR A 25 -23.47 -4.99 27.50
N LEU A 26 -22.34 -4.43 27.96
CA LEU A 26 -21.75 -4.83 29.24
C LEU A 26 -22.61 -4.36 30.42
N PRO A 27 -22.82 -5.22 31.44
CA PRO A 27 -23.62 -4.88 32.62
C PRO A 27 -22.93 -3.81 33.48
N LEU A 28 -23.66 -2.75 33.82
CA LEU A 28 -23.16 -1.67 34.68
C LEU A 28 -22.96 -2.12 36.15
N GLN A 29 -23.67 -3.17 36.57
CA GLN A 29 -23.58 -3.71 37.92
C GLN A 29 -23.70 -5.23 37.88
N CYS A 30 -22.74 -5.93 38.49
CA CYS A 30 -22.78 -7.38 38.66
C CYS A 30 -22.89 -7.72 40.15
N ASN A 31 -23.90 -8.50 40.53
CA ASN A 31 -24.08 -8.89 41.93
C ASN A 31 -22.90 -9.78 42.41
N PRO A 32 -22.39 -9.58 43.63
CA PRO A 32 -21.25 -10.32 44.15
C PRO A 32 -21.58 -11.79 44.44
N THR A 33 -22.84 -12.10 44.75
CA THR A 33 -23.28 -13.46 45.08
C THR A 33 -24.62 -13.75 44.43
N SER A 34 -24.69 -14.81 43.62
CA SER A 34 -25.91 -15.44 43.07
C SER A 34 -26.36 -14.98 41.67
N SER A 35 -26.86 -15.98 40.91
CA SER A 35 -27.50 -15.87 39.59
C SER A 35 -28.99 -15.55 39.67
N LYS A 36 -29.50 -15.26 40.86
CA LYS A 36 -30.92 -14.98 41.07
C LYS A 36 -31.23 -13.55 40.63
N ASP A 37 -32.15 -13.39 39.69
CA ASP A 37 -32.67 -12.08 39.34
C ASP A 37 -33.19 -11.38 40.60
N PRO A 38 -32.91 -10.07 40.77
CA PRO A 38 -33.48 -9.31 41.88
C PRO A 38 -35.01 -9.40 41.77
N GLN A 39 -35.61 -10.10 42.73
CA GLN A 39 -37.04 -9.93 42.98
C GLN A 39 -37.21 -8.48 43.44
N PRO A 40 -38.12 -7.68 42.84
CA PRO A 40 -38.40 -6.37 43.37
C PRO A 40 -38.81 -6.54 44.84
N ALA A 41 -38.04 -5.93 45.75
CA ALA A 41 -38.40 -5.89 47.15
C ALA A 41 -39.82 -5.33 47.23
N LYS A 42 -40.73 -6.06 47.89
CA LYS A 42 -42.09 -5.58 48.19
C LYS A 42 -41.94 -4.24 48.88
N SER A 43 -42.29 -3.16 48.16
CA SER A 43 -42.19 -1.81 48.67
C SER A 43 -43.09 -1.69 49.89
N ALA A 44 -42.48 -1.50 51.06
CA ALA A 44 -43.18 -0.97 52.21
C ALA A 44 -43.82 0.37 51.77
N VAL A 45 -45.13 0.47 52.00
CA VAL A 45 -45.95 1.63 51.66
C VAL A 45 -45.30 2.89 52.24
N SER A 46 -44.81 3.76 51.36
CA SER A 46 -44.44 5.14 51.73
C SER A 46 -45.64 6.05 51.46
N PRO A 47 -45.88 7.07 52.29
CA PRO A 47 -47.03 7.97 52.15
C PRO A 47 -46.96 8.73 50.82
N PRO A 48 -48.11 9.19 50.28
CA PRO A 48 -48.16 9.75 48.93
C PRO A 48 -47.36 11.05 48.91
N LYS A 49 -46.24 11.03 48.18
CA LYS A 49 -45.51 12.25 47.84
C LYS A 49 -46.49 13.16 47.10
N LEU A 50 -46.75 14.33 47.68
CA LEU A 50 -47.47 15.43 47.04
C LEU A 50 -46.99 15.57 45.60
N CYS A 51 -47.89 15.37 44.64
CA CYS A 51 -47.61 15.57 43.23
C CYS A 51 -47.21 17.04 43.01
N LEU A 52 -45.91 17.31 42.92
CA LEU A 52 -45.39 18.52 42.31
C LEU A 52 -45.95 18.64 40.88
N PRO A 53 -46.43 19.81 40.44
CA PRO A 53 -46.89 20.00 39.07
C PRO A 53 -45.66 20.10 38.18
N GLY A 54 -45.14 18.94 37.81
CA GLY A 54 -43.94 18.81 37.00
C GLY A 54 -43.90 17.43 36.39
N ARG A 55 -45.01 17.01 35.77
CA ARG A 55 -45.09 15.79 34.99
C ARG A 55 -44.13 15.97 33.79
N LEU A 56 -42.88 15.57 33.95
CA LEU A 56 -41.97 15.45 32.81
C LEU A 56 -42.64 14.48 31.84
N PRO A 57 -42.74 14.82 30.54
CA PRO A 57 -43.43 13.98 29.58
C PRO A 57 -42.79 12.60 29.58
N ALA A 58 -43.60 11.55 29.80
CA ALA A 58 -43.19 10.15 29.81
C ALA A 58 -42.71 9.62 28.44
N LYS A 59 -42.67 10.49 27.42
CA LYS A 59 -42.07 10.21 26.12
C LYS A 59 -40.86 11.12 25.95
N PRO A 60 -39.69 10.59 25.54
CA PRO A 60 -38.60 11.44 25.09
C PRO A 60 -39.12 12.28 23.92
N HIS A 61 -39.32 13.58 24.15
CA HIS A 61 -39.79 14.47 23.12
C HIS A 61 -38.63 14.67 22.14
N LEU A 62 -38.84 14.33 20.86
CA LEU A 62 -37.86 14.61 19.81
C LEU A 62 -37.56 16.11 19.82
N ARG A 63 -36.28 16.46 19.75
CA ARG A 63 -35.88 17.87 19.69
C ARG A 63 -36.46 18.50 18.41
N PRO A 64 -37.10 19.68 18.49
CA PRO A 64 -37.54 20.42 17.31
C PRO A 64 -36.41 20.63 16.31
N ALA A 65 -36.71 20.53 15.02
CA ALA A 65 -35.71 20.62 13.94
C ALA A 65 -34.84 21.89 14.04
N LYS A 66 -35.43 23.02 14.44
CA LYS A 66 -34.71 24.28 14.66
C LYS A 66 -33.59 24.18 15.71
N ILE A 67 -33.80 23.41 16.79
CA ILE A 67 -32.81 23.22 17.86
C ILE A 67 -31.69 22.29 17.38
N CYS A 68 -32.04 21.25 16.62
CA CYS A 68 -31.04 20.36 16.01
C CYS A 68 -30.16 21.11 15.00
N GLN A 69 -30.74 22.04 14.24
CA GLN A 69 -30.06 22.85 13.23
C GLN A 69 -29.36 24.11 13.79
N ALA A 70 -29.63 24.50 15.04
CA ALA A 70 -29.12 25.76 15.61
C ALA A 70 -27.60 25.78 15.81
N GLY A 71 -26.94 24.62 15.84
CA GLY A 71 -25.49 24.51 15.92
C GLY A 71 -24.85 24.28 14.55
N ASP A 72 -23.53 24.34 14.51
CA ASP A 72 -22.74 24.05 13.30
C ASP A 72 -22.60 22.55 12.98
N ALA A 73 -23.38 21.68 13.62
CA ALA A 73 -23.30 20.23 13.46
C ALA A 73 -23.55 19.73 12.03
N TYR A 74 -24.28 20.51 11.22
CA TYR A 74 -24.55 20.22 9.81
C TYR A 74 -23.71 21.07 8.86
N THR A 75 -22.91 22.00 9.39
CA THR A 75 -22.03 22.85 8.61
C THR A 75 -20.78 22.05 8.26
N ARG A 76 -20.52 21.86 6.97
CA ARG A 76 -19.29 21.19 6.51
C ARG A 76 -18.07 22.02 6.92
N GLU A 77 -17.11 21.38 7.59
CA GLU A 77 -15.83 22.00 7.91
C GLU A 77 -15.16 22.52 6.63
N LYS A 78 -14.76 23.80 6.67
CA LYS A 78 -14.01 24.42 5.58
C LYS A 78 -12.56 23.96 5.71
N PHE A 79 -11.98 23.52 4.60
CA PHE A 79 -10.56 23.21 4.53
C PHE A 79 -9.74 24.45 4.96
N LYS A 80 -8.99 24.32 6.05
CA LYS A 80 -8.02 25.32 6.48
C LYS A 80 -6.64 24.80 6.11
N PRO A 81 -6.01 25.33 5.04
CA PRO A 81 -4.64 24.92 4.71
C PRO A 81 -3.74 25.25 5.90
N GLN A 82 -3.15 24.23 6.50
CA GLN A 82 -2.11 24.41 7.50
C GLN A 82 -0.81 24.82 6.77
N ALA A 83 -0.01 25.68 7.38
CA ALA A 83 1.31 26.00 6.86
C ALA A 83 2.07 24.67 6.64
N ARG A 84 2.41 24.40 5.37
CA ARG A 84 3.14 23.18 5.04
C ARG A 84 4.52 23.29 5.65
N ARG A 85 4.89 22.28 6.45
CA ARG A 85 6.30 22.08 6.81
C ARG A 85 7.07 21.84 5.51
N ASP A 86 8.32 22.28 5.47
CA ASP A 86 9.20 22.03 4.34
C ASP A 86 9.41 20.52 4.22
N LEU A 87 8.80 19.92 3.19
CA LEU A 87 8.81 18.47 2.98
C LEU A 87 10.23 17.96 2.75
N GLU A 88 11.10 18.76 2.15
CA GLU A 88 12.47 18.35 1.89
C GLU A 88 13.29 18.30 3.18
N ARG A 89 13.05 19.25 4.10
CA ARG A 89 13.67 19.21 5.43
C ARG A 89 13.21 18.00 6.24
N GLU A 90 11.92 17.68 6.23
CA GLU A 90 11.41 16.51 6.97
C GLU A 90 11.92 15.21 6.37
N LYS A 91 12.01 15.12 5.03
CA LYS A 91 12.59 13.98 4.34
C LYS A 91 14.07 13.80 4.70
N GLN A 92 14.86 14.86 4.67
CA GLN A 92 16.27 14.81 5.06
C GLN A 92 16.44 14.40 6.52
N ARG A 93 15.63 14.97 7.42
CA ARG A 93 15.58 14.60 8.84
C ARG A 93 15.30 13.11 9.02
N LEU A 94 14.24 12.59 8.38
CA LEU A 94 13.89 11.18 8.47
C LEU A 94 14.96 10.28 7.86
N GLN A 95 15.58 10.69 6.75
CA GLN A 95 16.69 9.97 6.15
C GLN A 95 17.88 9.87 7.12
N ASN A 96 18.25 10.97 7.80
CA ASN A 96 19.30 10.98 8.82
C ASN A 96 18.94 10.05 10.00
N ILE A 97 17.70 10.10 10.47
CA ILE A 97 17.22 9.23 11.56
C ILE A 97 17.29 7.75 11.15
N LEU A 98 16.83 7.40 9.96
CA LEU A 98 16.84 6.01 9.49
C LEU A 98 18.25 5.49 9.22
N ALA A 99 19.13 6.34 8.68
CA ALA A 99 20.50 5.95 8.34
C ALA A 99 21.44 5.93 9.56
N THR A 100 21.37 6.95 10.42
CA THR A 100 22.33 7.19 11.52
C THR A 100 21.69 7.19 12.91
N GLY A 101 20.36 7.13 13.02
CA GLY A 101 19.65 7.16 14.30
C GLY A 101 19.58 8.55 14.96
N LYS A 102 20.05 9.60 14.29
CA LYS A 102 20.14 10.97 14.83
C LYS A 102 19.51 11.97 13.86
N ASP A 103 18.87 13.00 14.42
CA ASP A 103 18.16 14.05 13.68
C ASP A 103 19.13 14.97 12.91
N VAL A 104 20.20 15.39 13.60
CA VAL A 104 21.22 16.30 13.05
C VAL A 104 22.52 15.55 12.87
N VAL A 105 22.94 15.39 11.61
CA VAL A 105 24.31 15.03 11.28
C VAL A 105 25.10 16.34 11.23
N GLU A 106 25.97 16.57 12.22
CA GLU A 106 27.04 17.55 12.09
C GLU A 106 27.91 17.09 10.92
N HIS A 107 27.74 17.74 9.76
CA HIS A 107 28.53 17.45 8.58
C HIS A 107 29.96 17.97 8.75
N GLU A 108 30.73 17.32 9.62
CA GLU A 108 32.19 17.28 9.56
C GLU A 108 32.60 16.20 8.54
N VAL A 109 32.05 16.27 7.33
CA VAL A 109 32.34 15.27 6.30
C VAL A 109 32.88 16.00 5.08
N LYS A 110 34.22 16.04 5.07
CA LYS A 110 35.07 16.13 3.87
C LYS A 110 34.29 15.55 2.70
N GLN A 111 34.01 16.41 1.71
CA GLN A 111 33.41 16.01 0.45
C GLN A 111 34.27 14.92 -0.17
N THR A 112 33.99 13.68 0.21
CA THR A 112 34.31 12.53 -0.61
C THR A 112 33.22 12.60 -1.64
N LEU A 113 33.56 13.27 -2.75
CA LEU A 113 32.88 13.17 -4.02
C LEU A 113 32.69 11.67 -4.27
N VAL A 114 31.59 11.12 -3.79
CA VAL A 114 31.02 9.91 -4.36
C VAL A 114 30.66 10.40 -5.74
N GLN A 115 31.60 10.23 -6.66
CA GLN A 115 31.26 9.97 -8.04
C GLN A 115 30.15 8.95 -7.92
N THR A 116 28.92 9.40 -8.14
CA THR A 116 27.89 8.52 -8.65
C THR A 116 28.59 7.86 -9.80
N LYS A 117 29.07 6.64 -9.59
CA LYS A 117 29.13 5.69 -10.67
C LYS A 117 27.68 5.67 -11.08
N GLU A 118 27.34 6.51 -12.05
CA GLU A 118 26.44 6.08 -13.09
C GLU A 118 26.94 4.67 -13.35
N GLU A 119 26.17 3.69 -12.89
CA GLU A 119 26.30 2.37 -13.42
C GLU A 119 26.11 2.61 -14.91
N LYS A 120 27.24 2.78 -15.62
CA LYS A 120 27.38 2.38 -16.99
C LYS A 120 26.97 0.93 -16.92
N THR A 121 25.67 0.69 -17.02
CA THR A 121 25.16 -0.55 -17.56
C THR A 121 26.09 -0.81 -18.73
N PRO A 122 26.84 -1.94 -18.72
CA PRO A 122 27.76 -2.25 -19.80
C PRO A 122 26.99 -1.99 -21.08
N GLU A 123 27.55 -1.22 -22.01
CA GLU A 123 26.91 -0.82 -23.26
C GLU A 123 26.19 -2.04 -23.84
N THR A 124 24.90 -2.16 -23.54
CA THR A 124 24.21 -3.43 -23.73
C THR A 124 24.14 -3.57 -25.22
N ASP A 125 24.60 -4.70 -25.73
CA ASP A 125 24.59 -4.90 -27.16
C ASP A 125 23.15 -4.68 -27.66
N ARG A 126 22.96 -3.88 -28.71
CA ARG A 126 21.61 -3.55 -29.24
C ARG A 126 20.77 -4.80 -29.47
N PHE A 127 21.42 -5.92 -29.79
CA PHE A 127 20.77 -7.23 -29.88
C PHE A 127 20.15 -7.70 -28.55
N GLU A 128 20.88 -7.58 -27.45
CA GLU A 128 20.42 -7.94 -26.10
C GLU A 128 19.29 -7.01 -25.61
N GLU A 129 19.37 -5.71 -25.92
CA GLU A 129 18.26 -4.78 -25.68
C GLU A 129 16.97 -5.25 -26.37
N LEU A 130 17.05 -5.63 -27.66
CA LEU A 130 15.89 -6.10 -28.41
C LEU A 130 15.30 -7.40 -27.85
N VAL A 131 16.14 -8.29 -27.31
CA VAL A 131 15.67 -9.51 -26.62
C VAL A 131 14.86 -9.13 -25.38
N ASN A 132 15.37 -8.21 -24.58
CA ASN A 132 14.69 -7.71 -23.37
C ASN A 132 13.36 -7.03 -23.76
N GLU A 133 13.38 -6.13 -24.74
CA GLU A 133 12.18 -5.46 -25.22
C GLU A 133 11.11 -6.46 -25.73
N VAL A 134 11.51 -7.53 -26.44
CA VAL A 134 10.57 -8.58 -26.87
C VAL A 134 9.96 -9.30 -25.67
N GLN A 135 10.76 -9.58 -24.64
CA GLN A 135 10.29 -10.25 -23.44
C GLN A 135 9.30 -9.38 -22.65
N GLU A 136 9.62 -8.10 -22.44
CA GLU A 136 8.71 -7.13 -21.82
C GLU A 136 7.37 -7.03 -22.54
N ARG A 137 7.38 -7.05 -23.89
CA ARG A 137 6.14 -7.01 -24.68
C ARG A 137 5.32 -8.28 -24.53
N LYS A 138 5.94 -9.45 -24.39
CA LYS A 138 5.24 -10.71 -24.08
C LYS A 138 4.61 -10.67 -22.69
N GLU A 139 5.34 -10.20 -21.71
CA GLU A 139 4.86 -10.06 -20.32
C GLU A 139 3.69 -9.10 -20.24
N PHE A 140 3.81 -7.92 -20.87
CA PHE A 140 2.71 -6.97 -20.99
C PHE A 140 1.45 -7.60 -21.62
N LEU A 141 1.61 -8.41 -22.68
CA LEU A 141 0.46 -9.07 -23.29
C LEU A 141 -0.17 -10.09 -22.34
N ALA A 142 0.63 -10.87 -21.62
CA ALA A 142 0.15 -11.81 -20.62
C ALA A 142 -0.61 -11.12 -19.49
N GLU A 143 -0.11 -9.99 -18.99
CA GLU A 143 -0.81 -9.16 -18.00
C GLU A 143 -2.14 -8.63 -18.55
N MET A 144 -2.14 -8.07 -19.76
CA MET A 144 -3.37 -7.55 -20.37
C MET A 144 -4.38 -8.67 -20.69
N GLU A 145 -3.93 -9.88 -20.99
CA GLU A 145 -4.79 -11.06 -21.15
C GLU A 145 -5.38 -11.51 -19.81
N ALA A 146 -4.59 -11.51 -18.73
CA ALA A 146 -5.07 -11.80 -17.38
C ALA A 146 -6.13 -10.77 -16.91
N LEU A 147 -5.99 -9.51 -17.31
CA LEU A 147 -6.99 -8.44 -17.08
C LEU A 147 -8.20 -8.52 -18.04
N GLY A 148 -8.23 -9.46 -19.00
CA GLY A 148 -9.31 -9.61 -19.97
C GLY A 148 -9.30 -8.58 -21.11
N HIS A 149 -8.24 -7.79 -21.25
CA HIS A 149 -8.06 -6.78 -22.29
C HIS A 149 -7.22 -7.27 -23.49
N GLY A 150 -6.84 -8.55 -23.52
CA GLY A 150 -6.01 -9.15 -24.59
C GLY A 150 -6.49 -8.84 -26.02
N LYS A 151 -7.81 -8.89 -26.29
CA LYS A 151 -8.36 -8.60 -27.63
C LYS A 151 -7.98 -7.21 -28.17
N LYS A 152 -7.80 -6.22 -27.29
CA LYS A 152 -7.43 -4.84 -27.68
C LYS A 152 -5.94 -4.73 -28.03
N TYR A 153 -5.09 -5.43 -27.30
CA TYR A 153 -3.64 -5.25 -27.37
C TYR A 153 -2.93 -6.31 -28.21
N ARG A 154 -3.50 -7.50 -28.39
CA ARG A 154 -2.85 -8.63 -29.07
C ARG A 154 -2.30 -8.27 -30.45
N GLY A 155 -3.07 -7.59 -31.28
CA GLY A 155 -2.62 -7.17 -32.61
C GLY A 155 -1.42 -6.21 -32.56
N ILE A 156 -1.54 -5.16 -31.74
CA ILE A 156 -0.52 -4.12 -31.58
C ILE A 156 0.79 -4.73 -31.05
N VAL A 157 0.69 -5.53 -29.98
CA VAL A 157 1.86 -6.13 -29.35
C VAL A 157 2.55 -7.12 -30.30
N LEU A 158 1.80 -7.95 -31.02
CA LEU A 158 2.38 -8.89 -32.00
C LEU A 158 3.08 -8.17 -33.15
N THR A 159 2.55 -7.03 -33.61
CA THR A 159 3.24 -6.22 -34.63
C THR A 159 4.55 -5.64 -34.11
N GLU A 160 4.58 -5.17 -32.86
CA GLU A 160 5.80 -4.64 -32.25
C GLU A 160 6.85 -5.72 -31.99
N ILE A 161 6.43 -6.91 -31.53
CA ILE A 161 7.32 -8.06 -31.40
C ILE A 161 7.91 -8.40 -32.77
N SER A 162 7.08 -8.43 -33.82
CA SER A 162 7.54 -8.72 -35.19
C SER A 162 8.53 -7.67 -35.71
N GLN A 163 8.32 -6.40 -35.37
CA GLN A 163 9.25 -5.31 -35.71
C GLN A 163 10.61 -5.50 -35.03
N LYS A 164 10.62 -5.80 -33.73
CA LYS A 164 11.85 -6.05 -32.97
C LYS A 164 12.60 -7.29 -33.47
N LEU A 165 11.87 -8.38 -33.78
CA LEU A 165 12.45 -9.58 -34.39
C LEU A 165 13.14 -9.28 -35.73
N ARG A 166 12.54 -8.44 -36.57
CA ARG A 166 13.14 -8.02 -37.84
C ARG A 166 14.41 -7.20 -37.62
N GLU A 167 14.42 -6.31 -36.64
CA GLU A 167 15.62 -5.53 -36.29
C GLU A 167 16.76 -6.45 -35.84
N MET A 168 16.47 -7.44 -35.00
CA MET A 168 17.44 -8.47 -34.60
C MET A 168 18.00 -9.24 -35.80
N GLU A 169 17.14 -9.65 -36.75
CA GLU A 169 17.57 -10.34 -37.97
C GLU A 169 18.53 -9.49 -38.82
N ILE A 170 18.29 -8.18 -38.91
CA ILE A 170 19.17 -7.24 -39.64
C ILE A 170 20.53 -7.13 -38.96
N ILE A 171 20.56 -7.05 -37.63
CA ILE A 171 21.80 -6.99 -36.85
C ILE A 171 22.61 -8.27 -37.05
N ASP A 172 21.96 -9.44 -36.97
CA ASP A 172 22.61 -10.73 -37.16
C ASP A 172 23.18 -10.89 -38.58
N LYS A 173 22.42 -10.49 -39.61
CA LYS A 173 22.91 -10.47 -40.99
C LYS A 173 24.16 -9.62 -41.15
N LYS A 174 24.17 -8.40 -40.61
CA LYS A 174 25.35 -7.50 -40.66
C LYS A 174 26.56 -8.11 -39.97
N ARG A 175 26.38 -8.78 -38.83
CA ARG A 175 27.47 -9.48 -38.13
C ARG A 175 28.01 -10.64 -38.95
N SER A 176 27.13 -11.44 -39.53
CA SER A 176 27.52 -12.57 -40.39
C SER A 176 28.25 -12.11 -41.66
N GLU A 177 27.89 -10.96 -42.22
CA GLU A 177 28.58 -10.34 -43.36
C GLU A 177 30.00 -9.88 -42.97
N GLY A 178 30.13 -9.15 -41.85
CA GLY A 178 31.44 -8.76 -41.34
C GLY A 178 32.34 -9.96 -41.06
N MET A 179 31.80 -11.04 -40.49
CA MET A 179 32.52 -12.30 -40.25
C MET A 179 32.97 -12.98 -41.55
N ARG A 180 32.15 -12.94 -42.60
CA ARG A 180 32.55 -13.46 -43.93
C ARG A 180 33.67 -12.62 -44.55
N GLU A 181 33.61 -11.30 -44.47
CA GLU A 181 34.65 -10.41 -45.01
C GLU A 181 36.01 -10.57 -44.32
N ILE A 182 36.04 -10.70 -42.99
CA ILE A 182 37.32 -10.93 -42.28
C ILE A 182 37.92 -12.29 -42.66
N THR A 183 37.08 -13.31 -42.85
CA THR A 183 37.52 -14.65 -43.22
C THR A 183 38.12 -14.66 -44.62
N THR A 184 37.49 -13.98 -45.59
CA THR A 184 38.03 -13.89 -46.96
C THR A 184 39.30 -13.04 -47.05
N LYS A 185 39.43 -11.98 -46.23
CA LYS A 185 40.65 -11.15 -46.17
C LYS A 185 41.81 -11.86 -45.47
N ALA A 186 41.54 -12.69 -44.46
CA ALA A 186 42.57 -13.42 -43.72
C ALA A 186 43.16 -14.62 -44.51
N PHE A 187 42.44 -15.11 -45.53
CA PHE A 187 42.91 -16.16 -46.44
C PHE A 187 42.95 -15.66 -47.89
N PRO A 188 43.97 -14.87 -48.29
CA PRO A 188 44.21 -14.65 -49.71
C PRO A 188 44.68 -15.99 -50.28
N ILE A 189 43.81 -16.67 -51.03
CA ILE A 189 44.20 -17.79 -51.88
C ILE A 189 45.21 -17.24 -52.89
N GLY A 190 46.48 -17.44 -52.57
CA GLY A 190 47.62 -17.16 -53.42
C GLY A 190 47.62 -18.17 -54.56
N ASN A 191 46.88 -17.88 -55.63
CA ASN A 191 47.10 -18.53 -56.91
C ASN A 191 48.37 -17.95 -57.52
N LYS A 192 49.52 -18.44 -57.06
CA LYS A 192 50.75 -18.47 -57.85
C LYS A 192 50.89 -19.87 -58.42
N SER A 193 50.54 -20.00 -59.68
CA SER A 193 51.23 -20.93 -60.57
C SER A 193 51.61 -20.14 -61.81
N ASP A 194 52.75 -19.47 -61.68
CA ASP A 194 53.67 -19.26 -62.80
C ASP A 194 53.92 -20.63 -63.45
N SER A 195 53.66 -20.76 -64.74
CA SER A 195 54.37 -21.70 -65.59
C SER A 195 54.79 -20.97 -66.85
N HIS A 196 56.09 -20.70 -66.88
CA HIS A 196 56.92 -20.16 -67.94
C HIS A 196 56.86 -21.00 -69.23
N ASP A 197 57.06 -20.31 -70.36
CA ASP A 197 57.50 -20.73 -71.71
C ASP A 197 56.71 -21.82 -72.48
#